data_AF-A0A932WEA6-F1
#
_entry.id   AF-A0A932WEA6-F1
#
_cell.length_a   1.000
_cell.length_b   1.000
_cell.length_c   1.000
_cell.angle_alpha   90.00
_cell.angle_beta   90.00
_cell.angle_gamma   90.00
#
_symmetry.space_group_name_H-M   'P 1'
#
loop_
_entity.id
_entity.type
_entity.pdbx_description
1 polymer ?
#
loop_
_entity_poly.entity_id
_entity_poly.type
_entity_poly.pdbx_seq_one_letter_code
_entity_poly.pdbx_strand_id
1 'polypeptide(L)'
;KELPAKHIQFKRYGIDISKEPMLVYPTLHYQNGGLQINANGETTVPGLYSAGEVTGGVHGRNRLMGNSLLDILVFGRRAGMNAAEYIKAGKGQRAKGKLTLEHVEKFEKELKAAGIKKPVIGPMILPEYTPDHVRARKWG
;
A
#
# COMPACT_ATOMS: atom_id res chain seq x y z
N LYS A 1 5.68 10.10 26.56
CA LYS A 1 6.56 11.09 25.88
C LYS A 1 6.01 11.61 24.54
N GLU A 2 4.88 11.11 24.03
CA GLU A 2 4.24 11.49 22.74
C GLU A 2 3.38 12.78 22.77
N LEU A 3 3.03 13.28 23.96
CA LEU A 3 2.09 14.39 24.14
C LEU A 3 2.60 15.75 23.58
N PRO A 4 3.89 16.10 23.62
CA PRO A 4 4.35 17.42 23.15
C PRO A 4 4.12 17.64 21.65
N ALA A 5 4.37 16.63 20.81
CA ALA A 5 4.22 16.75 19.37
C ALA A 5 2.75 16.93 18.96
N LYS A 6 1.86 16.13 19.53
CA LYS A 6 0.41 16.25 19.30
C LYS A 6 -0.14 17.57 19.84
N HIS A 7 0.28 17.99 21.04
CA HIS A 7 -0.12 19.27 21.60
C HIS A 7 0.29 20.45 20.70
N ILE A 8 1.52 20.46 20.17
CA ILE A 8 1.97 21.49 19.21
C ILE A 8 1.15 21.45 17.93
N GLN A 9 0.88 20.26 17.38
CA GLN A 9 0.12 20.10 16.14
C GLN A 9 -1.31 20.64 16.29
N PHE A 10 -2.03 20.22 17.33
CA PHE A 10 -3.43 20.62 17.56
C PHE A 10 -3.55 22.10 17.96
N LYS A 11 -2.59 22.62 18.72
CA LYS A 11 -2.52 24.04 19.07
C LYS A 11 -2.42 24.95 17.84
N ARG A 12 -1.77 24.52 16.74
CA ARG A 12 -1.75 25.26 15.47
C ARG A 12 -3.12 25.41 14.83
N TYR A 13 -4.05 24.52 15.16
CA TYR A 13 -5.44 24.57 14.73
C TYR A 13 -6.38 25.14 15.80
N GLY A 14 -5.82 25.76 16.85
CA GLY A 14 -6.60 26.40 17.92
C GLY A 14 -7.23 25.42 18.91
N ILE A 15 -6.83 24.15 18.92
CA ILE A 15 -7.41 23.11 19.80
C ILE A 15 -6.42 22.80 20.92
N ASP A 16 -6.84 23.00 22.18
CA ASP A 16 -6.04 22.63 23.36
C ASP A 16 -6.45 21.24 23.88
N ILE A 17 -5.70 20.21 23.45
CA ILE A 17 -5.94 18.82 23.85
C ILE A 17 -5.69 18.52 25.34
N SER A 18 -5.18 19.48 26.12
CA SER A 18 -5.08 19.38 27.59
C SER A 18 -6.37 19.81 28.30
N LYS A 19 -7.26 20.50 27.58
CA LYS A 19 -8.52 21.04 28.09
C LYS A 19 -9.73 20.41 27.40
N GLU A 20 -9.60 20.10 26.12
CA GLU A 20 -10.67 19.53 25.30
C GLU A 20 -10.38 18.05 24.98
N PRO A 21 -11.39 17.15 25.10
CA PRO A 21 -11.21 15.74 24.79
C PRO A 21 -11.06 15.51 23.28
N MET A 22 -10.15 14.60 22.90
CA MET A 22 -9.97 14.20 21.51
C MET A 22 -10.98 13.11 21.11
N LEU A 23 -11.70 13.31 20.00
CA LEU A 23 -12.51 12.26 19.39
C LEU A 23 -11.59 11.21 18.74
N VAL A 24 -11.73 9.95 19.17
CA VAL A 24 -10.94 8.82 18.65
C VAL A 24 -11.89 7.71 18.22
N TYR A 25 -11.64 7.14 17.05
CA TYR A 25 -12.35 5.98 16.53
C TYR A 25 -11.39 5.09 15.71
N PRO A 26 -11.69 3.79 15.56
CA PRO A 26 -10.86 2.89 14.77
C PRO A 26 -10.80 3.31 13.29
N THR A 27 -9.61 3.28 12.71
CA THR A 27 -9.38 3.51 11.27
C THR A 27 -8.56 2.38 10.68
N LEU A 28 -8.63 2.19 9.36
CA LEU A 28 -7.68 1.32 8.66
C LEU A 28 -6.26 1.86 8.87
N HIS A 29 -5.37 1.02 9.38
CA HIS A 29 -4.00 1.41 9.72
C HIS A 29 -2.93 0.67 8.92
N TYR A 30 -3.16 -0.61 8.60
CA TYR A 30 -2.19 -1.45 7.92
C TYR A 30 -2.88 -2.55 7.13
N GLN A 31 -2.30 -2.92 5.99
CA GLN A 31 -2.79 -4.00 5.14
C GLN A 31 -1.90 -5.25 5.33
N ASN A 32 -2.47 -6.32 5.91
CA ASN A 32 -1.76 -7.60 6.13
C ASN A 32 -1.74 -8.50 4.89
N GLY A 33 -2.61 -8.22 3.91
CA GLY A 33 -2.70 -8.95 2.65
C GLY A 33 -1.86 -8.28 1.56
N GLY A 34 -1.56 -9.01 0.49
CA GLY A 34 -0.74 -8.50 -0.61
C GLY A 34 -0.21 -9.62 -1.48
N LEU A 35 0.87 -9.33 -2.21
CA LEU A 35 1.56 -10.30 -3.05
C LEU A 35 2.12 -11.44 -2.21
N GLN A 36 1.84 -12.68 -2.62
CA GLN A 36 2.49 -13.85 -2.05
C GLN A 36 3.98 -13.83 -2.41
N ILE A 37 4.84 -13.94 -1.40
CA ILE A 37 6.28 -14.05 -1.57
C ILE A 37 6.83 -15.26 -0.81
N ASN A 38 7.97 -15.78 -1.25
CA ASN A 38 8.76 -16.72 -0.46
C ASN A 38 9.76 -15.98 0.47
N ALA A 39 10.56 -16.72 1.23
CA ALA A 39 11.54 -16.16 2.17
C ALA A 39 12.63 -15.29 1.52
N ASN A 40 12.82 -15.39 0.20
CA ASN A 40 13.78 -14.61 -0.58
C ASN A 40 13.15 -13.33 -1.17
N GLY A 41 11.85 -13.12 -0.99
CA GLY A 41 11.11 -11.99 -1.57
C GLY A 41 10.65 -12.22 -3.01
N GLU A 42 10.72 -13.46 -3.52
CA GLU A 42 10.28 -13.81 -4.86
C GLU A 42 8.76 -13.96 -4.90
N THR A 43 8.14 -13.35 -5.90
CA THR A 43 6.71 -13.56 -6.19
C THR A 43 6.49 -14.84 -7.01
N THR A 44 5.24 -15.15 -7.33
CA THR A 44 4.90 -16.23 -8.27
C THR A 44 5.32 -15.92 -9.72
N VAL A 45 5.67 -14.68 -10.03
CA VAL A 45 6.18 -14.27 -11.35
C VAL A 45 7.71 -14.29 -11.32
N PRO A 46 8.38 -15.14 -12.13
CA PRO A 46 9.83 -15.21 -12.16
C PRO A 46 10.48 -13.87 -12.46
N GLY A 47 11.49 -13.49 -11.67
CA GLY A 47 12.20 -12.22 -11.80
C GLY A 47 11.48 -11.01 -11.20
N LEU A 48 10.26 -11.19 -10.68
CA LEU A 48 9.55 -10.15 -9.91
C LEU A 48 9.70 -10.41 -8.41
N TYR A 49 10.22 -9.41 -7.72
CA TYR A 49 10.48 -9.42 -6.29
C TYR A 49 9.65 -8.35 -5.58
N SER A 50 9.29 -8.59 -4.32
CA SER A 50 8.46 -7.67 -3.53
C SER A 50 8.80 -7.75 -2.04
N ALA A 51 8.57 -6.67 -1.30
CA ALA A 51 8.80 -6.58 0.14
C ALA A 51 7.95 -5.48 0.79
N GLY A 52 7.72 -5.59 2.11
CA GLY A 52 6.95 -4.61 2.89
C GLY A 52 5.44 -4.77 2.76
N GLU A 53 4.68 -3.70 3.00
CA GLU A 53 3.21 -3.73 3.11
C GLU A 53 2.48 -4.17 1.84
N VAL A 54 3.14 -4.15 0.68
CA VAL A 54 2.58 -4.71 -0.56
C VAL A 54 2.55 -6.25 -0.56
N THR A 55 3.22 -6.91 0.39
CA THR A 55 3.30 -8.37 0.51
C THR A 55 2.30 -8.92 1.51
N GLY A 56 1.86 -10.16 1.27
CA GLY A 56 0.96 -10.89 2.16
C GLY A 56 1.65 -12.04 2.89
N GLY A 57 1.10 -12.43 4.04
CA GLY A 57 1.42 -13.69 4.71
C GLY A 57 2.44 -13.60 5.85
N VAL A 58 3.41 -12.67 5.78
CA VAL A 58 4.44 -12.48 6.84
C VAL A 58 3.82 -12.24 8.22
N HIS A 59 2.72 -11.48 8.25
CA HIS A 59 2.04 -11.08 9.48
C HIS A 59 0.79 -11.93 9.81
N GLY A 60 0.47 -12.94 8.98
CA GLY A 60 -0.76 -13.73 9.12
C GLY A 60 -2.02 -12.85 9.10
N ARG A 61 -3.00 -13.16 9.97
CA ARG A 61 -4.28 -12.41 10.04
C ARG A 61 -4.17 -11.11 10.82
N ASN A 62 -3.31 -11.07 11.83
CA ASN A 62 -3.16 -9.90 12.68
C ASN A 62 -1.69 -9.61 12.93
N ARG A 63 -1.29 -8.40 12.58
CA ARG A 63 0.07 -7.98 12.72
C ARG A 63 0.36 -7.43 14.11
N LEU A 64 1.47 -7.87 14.69
CA LEU A 64 2.01 -7.28 15.91
C LEU A 64 2.58 -5.86 15.67
N MET A 65 2.30 -4.96 16.62
CA MET A 65 2.79 -3.59 16.61
C MET A 65 4.33 -3.56 16.61
N GLY A 66 4.92 -2.60 15.89
CA GLY A 66 6.38 -2.45 15.78
C GLY A 66 7.07 -3.23 14.65
N ASN A 67 6.39 -4.20 14.03
CA ASN A 67 7.02 -5.05 13.01
C ASN A 67 7.05 -4.47 11.57
N SER A 68 6.43 -3.32 11.28
CA SER A 68 6.41 -2.70 9.92
C SER A 68 7.83 -2.49 9.42
N LEU A 69 8.61 -1.85 10.29
CA LEU A 69 9.91 -1.32 9.91
C LEU A 69 10.88 -2.48 9.75
N LEU A 70 10.80 -3.46 10.65
CA LEU A 70 11.58 -4.69 10.56
C LEU A 70 11.24 -5.46 9.28
N ASP A 71 9.95 -5.58 8.93
CA ASP A 71 9.50 -6.23 7.70
C ASP A 71 10.10 -5.58 6.45
N ILE A 72 9.94 -4.26 6.30
CA ILE A 72 10.49 -3.50 5.18
C ILE A 72 12.02 -3.65 5.10
N LEU A 73 12.73 -3.55 6.23
CA LEU A 73 14.19 -3.62 6.24
C LEU A 73 14.72 -5.02 5.93
N VAL A 74 14.15 -6.06 6.55
CA VAL A 74 14.61 -7.44 6.40
C VAL A 74 14.24 -7.99 5.04
N PHE A 75 12.96 -7.93 4.66
CA PHE A 75 12.51 -8.45 3.38
C PHE A 75 12.94 -7.56 2.22
N GLY A 76 13.04 -6.24 2.40
CA GLY A 76 13.58 -5.34 1.39
C GLY A 76 15.03 -5.65 1.05
N ARG A 77 15.87 -5.88 2.08
CA ARG A 77 17.26 -6.31 1.88
C ARG A 77 17.33 -7.67 1.16
N ARG A 78 16.55 -8.65 1.60
CA ARG A 78 16.53 -10.00 1.00
C ARG A 78 16.06 -9.96 -0.46
N ALA A 79 14.96 -9.27 -0.74
CA ALA A 79 14.41 -9.13 -2.09
C ALA A 79 15.44 -8.46 -3.01
N GLY A 80 16.07 -7.36 -2.58
CA GLY A 80 17.08 -6.66 -3.35
C GLY A 80 18.32 -7.51 -3.64
N MET A 81 18.83 -8.23 -2.65
CA MET A 81 19.98 -9.14 -2.83
C MET A 81 19.65 -10.26 -3.82
N ASN A 82 18.51 -10.93 -3.66
CA ASN A 82 18.14 -12.04 -4.55
C ASN A 82 17.81 -11.55 -5.97
N ALA A 83 17.17 -10.39 -6.12
CA ALA A 83 16.94 -9.79 -7.43
C ALA A 83 18.26 -9.49 -8.16
N ALA A 84 19.27 -8.96 -7.45
CA ALA A 84 20.59 -8.72 -8.01
C ALA A 84 21.28 -10.02 -8.46
N GLU A 85 21.25 -11.06 -7.62
CA GLU A 85 21.83 -12.37 -7.96
C GLU A 85 21.10 -13.05 -9.12
N TYR A 86 19.77 -12.90 -9.21
CA TYR A 86 18.97 -13.41 -10.33
C TYR A 86 19.43 -12.85 -11.67
N ILE A 87 19.71 -11.55 -11.74
CA ILE A 87 20.22 -10.90 -12.95
C ILE A 87 21.66 -11.31 -13.25
N LYS A 88 22.55 -11.33 -12.23
CA LYS A 88 23.96 -11.75 -12.41
C LYS A 88 24.09 -13.19 -12.89
N ALA A 89 23.20 -14.08 -12.44
CA ALA A 89 23.15 -15.48 -12.87
C ALA A 89 22.61 -15.66 -14.30
N GLY A 90 22.33 -14.57 -15.03
CA GLY A 90 21.80 -14.63 -16.40
C GLY A 90 20.37 -15.16 -16.50
N LYS A 91 19.66 -15.31 -15.37
CA LYS A 91 18.27 -15.78 -15.34
C LYS A 91 17.28 -14.70 -15.80
N GLY A 92 17.71 -13.44 -15.76
CA GLY A 92 16.96 -12.31 -16.31
C GLY A 92 16.81 -12.44 -17.82
N GLN A 93 15.62 -12.77 -18.29
CA GLN A 93 15.30 -12.68 -19.70
C GLN A 93 15.07 -11.22 -20.06
N ARG A 94 15.93 -10.64 -20.92
CA ARG A 94 15.58 -9.40 -21.58
C ARG A 94 14.39 -9.68 -22.50
N ALA A 95 13.32 -8.89 -22.36
CA ALA A 95 12.20 -8.95 -23.29
C ALA A 95 12.73 -8.84 -24.73
N LYS A 96 12.35 -9.78 -25.60
CA LYS A 96 12.67 -9.70 -27.02
C LYS A 96 11.75 -8.64 -27.63
N GLY A 97 12.22 -7.40 -27.68
CA GLY A 97 11.47 -6.28 -28.27
C GLY A 97 11.57 -5.00 -27.44
N LYS A 98 10.92 -3.94 -27.94
CA LYS A 98 10.79 -2.68 -27.22
C LYS A 98 9.76 -2.87 -26.09
N LEU A 99 10.03 -2.31 -24.92
CA LEU A 99 9.03 -2.26 -23.84
C LEU A 99 7.86 -1.39 -24.31
N THR A 100 6.62 -1.91 -24.22
CA THR A 100 5.41 -1.20 -24.65
C THR A 100 4.33 -1.23 -23.57
N LEU A 101 3.39 -0.29 -23.67
CA LEU A 101 2.19 -0.23 -22.83
C LEU A 101 0.98 -0.90 -23.50
N GLU A 102 1.20 -1.72 -24.53
CA GLU A 102 0.13 -2.36 -25.31
C GLU A 102 -0.84 -3.17 -24.44
N HIS A 103 -0.34 -3.82 -23.39
CA HIS A 103 -1.19 -4.54 -22.44
C HIS A 103 -2.18 -3.62 -21.71
N VAL A 104 -1.76 -2.39 -21.36
CA VAL A 104 -2.62 -1.38 -20.74
C VAL A 104 -3.66 -0.90 -21.74
N GLU A 105 -3.24 -0.57 -22.97
CA GLU A 105 -4.15 -0.11 -24.02
C GLU A 105 -5.19 -1.18 -24.39
N LYS A 106 -4.78 -2.44 -24.45
CA LYS A 106 -5.66 -3.57 -24.69
C LYS A 106 -6.68 -3.71 -23.56
N PHE A 107 -6.22 -3.67 -22.31
CA PHE A 107 -7.11 -3.71 -21.14
C PHE A 107 -8.14 -2.56 -21.16
N GLU A 108 -7.72 -1.34 -21.52
CA GLU A 108 -8.67 -0.22 -21.64
C GLU A 108 -9.71 -0.42 -22.76
N LYS A 109 -9.32 -1.03 -23.89
CA LYS A 109 -10.26 -1.39 -24.97
C LYS A 109 -11.23 -2.47 -24.51
N GLU A 110 -10.75 -3.49 -23.78
CA GLU A 110 -11.60 -4.55 -23.20
C GLU A 110 -12.62 -3.97 -22.21
N LEU A 111 -12.20 -3.06 -21.32
CA LEU A 111 -13.11 -2.35 -20.40
C LEU A 111 -14.21 -1.58 -21.15
N LYS A 112 -13.85 -0.87 -22.22
CA LYS A 112 -14.81 -0.14 -23.06
C LYS A 112 -15.78 -1.09 -23.76
N ALA A 113 -15.29 -2.19 -24.33
CA ALA A 113 -16.10 -3.20 -25.01
C ALA A 113 -17.07 -3.90 -24.04
N ALA A 114 -16.65 -4.15 -22.80
CA ALA A 114 -17.49 -4.70 -21.74
C ALA A 114 -18.51 -3.70 -21.18
N GLY A 115 -18.53 -2.44 -21.65
CA GLY A 115 -19.41 -1.39 -21.15
C GLY A 115 -19.12 -0.96 -19.71
N ILE A 116 -17.95 -1.29 -19.17
CA ILE A 116 -17.56 -0.96 -17.80
C ILE A 116 -17.21 0.54 -17.75
N LYS A 117 -18.15 1.34 -17.25
CA LYS A 117 -17.93 2.75 -16.95
C LYS A 117 -17.17 2.84 -15.63
N LYS A 118 -15.94 3.35 -15.62
CA LYS A 118 -15.07 3.45 -14.42
C LYS A 118 -15.80 4.17 -13.26
N PRO A 119 -16.28 3.48 -12.20
CA PRO A 119 -16.82 4.15 -11.04
C PRO A 119 -15.74 4.18 -9.94
N VAL A 120 -15.50 5.38 -9.41
CA VAL A 120 -14.56 5.71 -8.32
C VAL A 120 -13.08 5.68 -8.70
N ILE A 121 -12.48 6.87 -8.72
CA ILE A 121 -11.04 7.10 -8.79
C ILE A 121 -10.50 7.06 -7.36
N GLY A 122 -9.67 6.07 -7.07
CA GLY A 122 -8.96 5.93 -5.79
C GLY A 122 -9.68 5.04 -4.77
N PRO A 123 -8.96 4.60 -3.71
CA PRO A 123 -9.54 3.76 -2.68
C PRO A 123 -10.76 4.45 -2.05
N MET A 124 -11.81 3.69 -1.76
CA MET A 124 -12.98 4.17 -1.04
C MET A 124 -12.57 4.53 0.41
N ILE A 125 -12.11 5.77 0.62
CA ILE A 125 -11.67 6.24 1.96
C ILE A 125 -12.84 6.27 2.95
N LEU A 126 -14.04 6.57 2.47
CA LEU A 126 -15.27 6.62 3.26
C LEU A 126 -16.35 5.82 2.53
N PRO A 127 -17.03 4.88 3.21
CA PRO A 127 -18.10 4.07 2.63
C PRO A 127 -19.38 4.86 2.41
N GLU A 128 -20.30 4.34 1.59
CA GLU A 128 -21.54 5.03 1.21
C GLU A 128 -22.44 5.41 2.38
N TYR A 129 -22.40 4.65 3.48
CA TYR A 129 -23.15 4.93 4.71
C TYR A 129 -22.60 6.12 5.52
N THR A 130 -21.56 6.80 5.03
CA THR A 130 -21.01 7.99 5.67
C THR A 130 -21.96 9.18 5.43
N PRO A 131 -22.42 9.89 6.49
CA PRO A 131 -23.30 11.05 6.35
C PRO A 131 -22.76 12.11 5.39
N ASP A 132 -23.65 12.73 4.61
CA ASP A 132 -23.29 13.66 3.52
C ASP A 132 -22.35 14.79 3.97
N HIS A 133 -22.57 15.34 5.18
CA HIS A 133 -21.76 16.42 5.75
C HIS A 133 -20.29 16.02 6.02
N VAL A 134 -20.02 14.73 6.21
CA VAL A 134 -18.65 14.20 6.39
C VAL A 134 -18.00 13.96 5.03
N ARG A 135 -18.76 13.47 4.03
CA ARG A 135 -18.25 13.28 2.66
C ARG A 135 -17.91 14.58 1.96
N ALA A 136 -18.64 15.66 2.24
CA ALA A 136 -18.39 16.99 1.66
C ALA A 136 -16.97 17.53 1.94
N ARG A 137 -16.29 17.03 2.98
CA ARG A 137 -14.93 17.42 3.36
C ARG A 137 -13.82 16.69 2.59
N LYS A 138 -14.16 15.79 1.65
CA LYS A 138 -13.16 15.03 0.86
C LYS A 138 -12.29 15.88 -0.07
N TRP A 139 -12.65 17.15 -0.30
CA TRP A 139 -12.04 18.01 -1.33
C TRP A 139 -11.92 19.49 -0.94
N GLY A 140 -11.92 19.80 0.35
CA GLY A 140 -11.69 21.15 0.89
C GLY A 140 -10.31 21.28 1.50
#